data_AF-A0A9E4MJ16-F1
#
_entry.id   AF-A0A9E4MJ16-F1
#
_cell.length_a   1.000
_cell.length_b   1.000
_cell.length_c   1.000
_cell.angle_alpha   90.00
_cell.angle_beta   90.00
_cell.angle_gamma   90.00
#
_symmetry.space_group_name_H-M   'P 1'
#
loop_
_entity.id
_entity.type
_entity.pdbx_description
1 polymer ?
#
loop_
_entity_poly.entity_id
_entity_poly.type
_entity_poly.pdbx_seq_one_letter_code
_entity_poly.pdbx_strand_id
1 'polypeptide(L)'
;NGYAPEAAAVLENGHDQYSIHNLKNGIVTRGVLMDIARLKGVPWLEPGTPIYIEDLEEWEEQAGVRVSSGDALFIRTGVWPLREAEGPWLRGRRPGGSQAGLHPSVIPWLKQRDIALLGSDHPTYVSPSDLPGAVHDFALMY
;
A
#
# COMPACT_ATOMS: atom_id res chain seq x y z
N ASN A 1 -2.60 -13.46 12.98
CA ASN A 1 -1.68 -14.36 13.73
C ASN A 1 -2.01 -14.47 15.23
N GLY A 2 -2.97 -13.70 15.79
CA GLY A 2 -3.38 -13.85 17.20
C GLY A 2 -2.38 -13.29 18.24
N TYR A 3 -1.32 -12.63 17.79
CA TYR A 3 -0.32 -12.03 18.66
C TYR A 3 -0.81 -10.69 19.22
N ALA A 4 -0.74 -10.52 20.54
CA ALA A 4 -1.04 -9.27 21.23
C ALA A 4 0.17 -8.89 22.10
N PRO A 5 0.94 -7.85 21.74
CA PRO A 5 2.12 -7.45 22.51
C PRO A 5 1.74 -6.82 23.85
N GLU A 6 2.52 -7.09 24.89
CA GLU A 6 2.38 -6.40 26.18
C GLU A 6 3.01 -5.00 26.10
N ALA A 7 2.23 -3.95 26.32
CA ALA A 7 2.66 -2.58 26.08
C ALA A 7 3.88 -2.16 26.92
N ALA A 8 3.95 -2.58 28.19
CA ALA A 8 5.07 -2.27 29.07
C ALA A 8 6.38 -2.89 28.56
N ALA A 9 6.35 -4.16 28.17
CA ALA A 9 7.50 -4.86 27.60
C ALA A 9 7.97 -4.23 26.28
N VAL A 10 7.02 -3.82 25.41
CA VAL A 10 7.37 -3.13 24.15
C VAL A 10 8.02 -1.78 24.39
N LEU A 11 7.58 -1.02 25.39
CA LEU A 11 8.19 0.28 25.72
C LEU A 11 9.61 0.12 26.27
N GLU A 12 9.87 -0.95 27.02
CA GLU A 12 11.19 -1.21 27.62
C GLU A 12 12.17 -1.80 26.59
N ASN A 13 11.73 -2.80 25.82
CA ASN A 13 12.62 -3.66 25.02
C ASN A 13 12.35 -3.60 23.51
N GLY A 14 11.28 -2.94 23.08
CA GLY A 14 10.79 -3.00 21.70
C GLY A 14 9.97 -4.25 21.41
N HIS A 15 9.67 -4.47 20.13
CA HIS A 15 8.91 -5.65 19.70
C HIS A 15 9.80 -6.91 19.63
N ASP A 16 9.58 -7.86 20.53
CA ASP A 16 10.28 -9.16 20.54
C ASP A 16 9.87 -10.08 19.39
N GLN A 17 8.67 -9.87 18.83
CA GLN A 17 8.15 -10.62 17.68
C GLN A 17 7.64 -9.64 16.61
N TYR A 18 7.67 -10.08 15.36
CA TYR A 18 7.21 -9.30 14.20
C TYR A 18 7.91 -7.93 14.04
N SER A 19 9.11 -7.76 14.61
CA SER A 19 9.89 -6.54 14.45
C SER A 19 10.71 -6.55 13.17
N ILE A 20 11.14 -5.37 12.74
CA ILE A 20 12.00 -5.18 11.58
C ILE A 20 13.35 -5.89 11.71
N HIS A 21 13.78 -6.26 12.93
CA HIS A 21 15.03 -7.00 13.16
C HIS A 21 15.07 -8.36 12.46
N ASN A 22 13.90 -8.98 12.21
CA ASN A 22 13.82 -10.21 11.43
C ASN A 22 14.29 -10.03 9.98
N LEU A 23 14.28 -8.78 9.49
CA LEU A 23 14.67 -8.38 8.13
C LEU A 23 16.04 -7.67 8.12
N LYS A 24 16.85 -7.82 9.18
CA LYS A 24 18.15 -7.12 9.33
C LYS A 24 19.16 -7.40 8.20
N ASN A 25 19.04 -8.54 7.53
CA ASN A 25 19.89 -8.90 6.40
C ASN A 25 19.38 -8.33 5.06
N GLY A 26 18.33 -7.51 5.10
CA GLY A 26 17.66 -6.97 3.94
C GLY A 26 16.66 -7.95 3.32
N ILE A 27 15.97 -7.47 2.29
CA ILE A 27 15.05 -8.24 1.46
C ILE A 27 15.53 -8.11 0.03
N VAL A 28 15.69 -9.24 -0.65
CA VAL A 28 16.00 -9.29 -2.08
C VAL A 28 14.91 -10.10 -2.76
N THR A 29 14.08 -9.42 -3.55
CA THR A 29 13.03 -10.03 -4.36
C THR A 29 12.77 -9.18 -5.60
N ARG A 30 11.99 -9.72 -6.54
CA ARG A 30 11.54 -9.00 -7.73
C ARG A 30 10.58 -7.87 -7.33
N GLY A 31 10.83 -6.67 -7.84
CA GLY A 31 9.95 -5.52 -7.66
C GLY A 31 9.03 -5.30 -8.87
N VAL A 32 7.75 -5.02 -8.62
CA VAL A 32 6.76 -4.64 -9.64
C VAL A 32 6.20 -3.26 -9.29
N LEU A 33 6.33 -2.31 -10.20
CA LEU A 33 5.74 -0.98 -10.09
C LEU A 33 4.43 -0.93 -10.91
N MET A 34 3.33 -0.59 -10.25
CA MET A 34 2.04 -0.26 -10.86
C MET A 34 1.82 1.24 -10.81
N ASP A 35 1.98 1.90 -11.96
CA ASP A 35 1.84 3.34 -12.08
C ASP A 35 0.44 3.74 -12.54
N ILE A 36 -0.48 3.81 -11.57
CA ILE A 36 -1.91 4.02 -11.83
C ILE A 36 -2.19 5.46 -12.29
N ALA A 37 -1.39 6.44 -11.87
CA ALA A 37 -1.47 7.79 -12.43
C ALA A 37 -1.18 7.77 -13.94
N ARG A 38 -0.13 7.06 -14.35
CA ARG A 38 0.19 6.88 -15.78
C ARG A 38 -0.88 6.08 -16.52
N LEU A 39 -1.42 5.02 -15.92
CA LEU A 39 -2.52 4.25 -16.50
C LEU A 39 -3.69 5.17 -16.88
N LYS A 40 -4.08 6.05 -15.96
CA LYS A 40 -5.21 6.99 -16.13
C LYS A 40 -4.85 8.24 -16.93
N GLY A 41 -3.60 8.37 -17.41
CA GLY A 41 -3.16 9.51 -18.22
C GLY A 41 -3.11 10.84 -17.46
N VAL A 42 -2.96 10.81 -16.14
CA VAL A 42 -2.94 12.00 -15.27
C VAL A 42 -1.60 12.14 -14.56
N PRO A 43 -1.19 13.36 -14.18
CA PRO A 43 0.07 13.57 -13.45
C PRO A 43 0.00 13.01 -12.01
N TRP A 44 -1.20 12.94 -11.43
CA TRP A 44 -1.51 12.34 -10.14
C TRP A 44 -2.98 11.92 -10.06
N LEU A 45 -3.28 11.02 -9.14
CA LEU A 45 -4.64 10.72 -8.73
C LEU A 45 -5.10 11.73 -7.68
N GLU A 46 -6.33 12.22 -7.81
CA GLU A 46 -6.92 13.12 -6.83
C GLU A 46 -7.08 12.41 -5.47
N PRO A 47 -6.85 13.11 -4.32
CA PRO A 47 -7.09 12.54 -3.00
C PRO A 47 -8.52 11.99 -2.87
N GLY A 48 -8.64 10.73 -2.43
CA GLY A 48 -9.91 10.01 -2.34
C GLY A 48 -10.22 9.14 -3.55
N THR A 49 -9.37 9.14 -4.58
CA THR A 49 -9.53 8.25 -5.75
C THR A 49 -9.24 6.80 -5.36
N PRO A 50 -10.23 5.89 -5.45
CA PRO A 50 -10.01 4.47 -5.21
C PRO A 50 -9.32 3.82 -6.42
N ILE A 51 -8.44 2.86 -6.12
CA ILE A 51 -7.82 1.96 -7.08
C ILE A 51 -8.42 0.57 -6.87
N TYR A 52 -9.01 0.01 -7.92
CA TYR A 52 -9.71 -1.28 -7.90
C TYR A 52 -8.90 -2.38 -8.59
N ILE A 53 -9.42 -3.61 -8.58
CA ILE A 53 -8.75 -4.77 -9.20
C ILE A 53 -8.58 -4.55 -10.70
N GLU A 54 -9.59 -3.97 -11.34
CA GLU A 54 -9.60 -3.69 -12.77
C GLU A 54 -8.45 -2.78 -13.18
N ASP A 55 -8.11 -1.78 -12.35
CA ASP A 55 -6.95 -0.91 -12.59
C ASP A 55 -5.63 -1.68 -12.52
N LEU A 56 -5.52 -2.64 -11.59
CA LEU A 56 -4.31 -3.46 -11.43
C LEU A 56 -4.14 -4.42 -12.61
N GLU A 57 -5.23 -5.04 -13.05
CA GLU A 57 -5.22 -5.99 -14.18
C GLU A 57 -5.00 -5.26 -15.52
N GLU A 58 -5.62 -4.09 -15.71
CA GLU A 58 -5.36 -3.24 -16.88
C GLU A 58 -3.89 -2.79 -16.92
N TRP A 59 -3.29 -2.48 -15.77
CA TRP A 59 -1.86 -2.17 -15.71
C TRP A 59 -0.98 -3.38 -16.07
N GLU A 60 -1.30 -4.58 -15.55
CA GLU A 60 -0.59 -5.81 -15.89
C GLU A 60 -0.59 -6.04 -17.42
N GLU A 61 -1.73 -5.86 -18.06
CA GLU A 61 -1.88 -5.97 -19.52
C GLU A 61 -1.08 -4.90 -20.27
N GLN A 62 -1.24 -3.62 -19.90
CA GLN A 62 -0.56 -2.50 -20.56
C GLN A 62 0.96 -2.59 -20.44
N ALA A 63 1.47 -2.98 -19.27
CA ALA A 63 2.90 -3.04 -19.00
C ALA A 63 3.52 -4.40 -19.39
N GLY A 64 2.70 -5.40 -19.73
CA GLY A 64 3.17 -6.76 -20.05
C GLY A 64 3.85 -7.44 -18.85
N VAL A 65 3.39 -7.12 -17.63
CA VAL A 65 3.93 -7.67 -16.38
C VAL A 65 2.84 -8.42 -15.64
N ARG A 66 3.22 -9.44 -14.88
CA ARG A 66 2.29 -10.16 -14.00
C ARG A 66 2.88 -10.27 -12.60
N VAL A 67 2.17 -9.73 -11.62
CA VAL A 67 2.44 -9.90 -10.20
C VAL A 67 2.27 -11.37 -9.84
N SER A 68 3.28 -11.91 -9.19
CA SER A 68 3.35 -13.29 -8.74
C SER A 68 3.80 -13.38 -7.29
N SER A 69 3.68 -14.58 -6.73
CA SER A 69 4.08 -14.86 -5.34
C SER A 69 5.53 -14.43 -5.09
N GLY A 70 5.74 -13.79 -3.94
CA GLY A 70 7.03 -13.29 -3.49
C GLY A 70 7.43 -11.90 -4.01
N ASP A 71 6.67 -11.29 -4.92
CA ASP A 71 7.00 -9.96 -5.43
C ASP A 71 6.89 -8.85 -4.37
N ALA A 72 7.68 -7.80 -4.55
CA ALA A 72 7.45 -6.50 -3.92
C ALA A 72 6.61 -5.62 -4.84
N LEU A 73 5.35 -5.40 -4.48
CA LEU A 73 4.40 -4.59 -5.24
C LEU A 73 4.46 -3.12 -4.78
N PHE A 74 4.67 -2.21 -5.72
CA PHE A 74 4.67 -0.76 -5.50
C PHE A 74 3.54 -0.10 -6.28
N ILE A 75 2.69 0.67 -5.59
CA ILE A 75 1.62 1.46 -6.22
C ILE A 75 2.06 2.93 -6.31
N ARG A 76 2.14 3.48 -7.52
CA ARG A 76 2.40 4.91 -7.73
C ARG A 76 1.08 5.64 -8.02
N THR A 77 0.84 6.68 -7.23
CA THR A 77 -0.35 7.54 -7.31
C THR A 77 -0.03 8.96 -7.81
N GLY A 78 1.25 9.34 -7.89
CA GLY A 78 1.68 10.67 -8.32
C GLY A 78 1.67 11.71 -7.20
N VAL A 79 1.76 11.28 -5.94
CA VAL A 79 1.61 12.17 -4.78
C VAL A 79 2.65 13.32 -4.73
N TRP A 80 3.85 13.10 -5.28
CA TRP A 80 4.93 14.08 -5.23
C TRP A 80 4.69 15.27 -6.18
N PRO A 81 4.36 15.07 -7.47
CA PRO A 81 3.84 16.13 -8.33
C PRO A 81 2.66 16.91 -7.73
N LEU A 82 1.67 16.23 -7.14
CA LEU A 82 0.54 16.89 -6.47
C LEU A 82 1.03 17.80 -5.34
N ARG A 83 1.94 17.29 -4.49
CA ARG A 83 2.47 18.05 -3.35
C ARG A 83 3.30 19.26 -3.79
N GLU A 84 3.99 19.16 -4.92
CA GLU A 84 4.73 20.28 -5.49
C GLU A 84 3.79 21.37 -6.00
N ALA A 85 2.69 20.99 -6.65
CA ALA A 85 1.70 21.92 -7.19
C ALA A 85 0.80 22.57 -6.11
N GLU A 86 0.25 21.77 -5.20
CA GLU A 86 -0.81 22.18 -4.27
C GLU A 86 -0.34 22.32 -2.81
N GLY A 87 0.90 21.91 -2.52
CA GLY A 87 1.44 21.90 -1.17
C GLY A 87 0.96 20.72 -0.30
N PRO A 88 1.16 20.78 1.02
CA PRO A 88 0.75 19.71 1.94
C PRO A 88 -0.75 19.70 2.24
N TRP A 89 -1.34 18.51 2.38
CA TRP A 89 -2.70 18.31 2.89
C TRP A 89 -2.76 17.28 4.02
N LEU A 90 -3.91 17.19 4.70
CA LEU A 90 -4.16 16.19 5.73
C LEU A 90 -4.37 14.81 5.09
N ARG A 91 -3.61 13.82 5.58
CA ARG A 91 -3.48 12.49 4.98
C ARG A 91 -3.77 11.41 6.00
N GLY A 92 -3.98 10.20 5.50
CA GLY A 92 -4.21 9.00 6.28
C GLY A 92 -5.59 8.95 6.93
N ARG A 93 -5.71 8.12 7.96
CA ARG A 93 -6.98 7.76 8.63
C ARG A 93 -7.52 8.84 9.58
N ARG A 94 -6.85 9.99 9.67
CA ARG A 94 -7.29 11.08 10.57
C ARG A 94 -8.59 11.67 10.03
N PRO A 95 -9.53 12.13 10.88
CA PRO A 95 -10.72 12.84 10.41
C PRO A 95 -10.36 13.99 9.47
N GLY A 96 -10.97 14.02 8.28
CA GLY A 96 -10.64 14.97 7.21
C GLY A 96 -9.41 14.61 6.35
N GLY A 97 -8.76 13.47 6.62
CA GLY A 97 -7.64 12.97 5.82
C GLY A 97 -8.12 12.33 4.52
N SER A 98 -7.49 12.71 3.40
CA SER A 98 -7.83 12.20 2.07
C SER A 98 -6.59 11.80 1.29
N GLN A 99 -6.67 10.70 0.55
CA GLN A 99 -5.59 10.20 -0.31
C GLN A 99 -6.09 9.14 -1.29
N ALA A 100 -5.49 9.09 -2.47
CA ALA A 100 -5.70 8.00 -3.40
C ALA A 100 -4.99 6.72 -2.92
N GLY A 101 -5.49 5.55 -3.32
CA GLY A 101 -4.86 4.28 -2.97
C GLY A 101 -5.77 3.09 -3.23
N LEU A 102 -5.34 1.91 -2.80
CA LEU A 102 -6.10 0.67 -2.99
C LEU A 102 -7.41 0.70 -2.21
N HIS A 103 -8.49 0.33 -2.88
CA HIS A 103 -9.77 0.07 -2.25
C HIS A 103 -9.75 -1.30 -1.53
N PRO A 104 -10.47 -1.47 -0.40
CA PRO A 104 -10.51 -2.76 0.33
C PRO A 104 -10.94 -3.97 -0.51
N SER A 105 -11.70 -3.77 -1.59
CA SER A 105 -12.08 -4.85 -2.51
C SER A 105 -10.88 -5.52 -3.20
N VAL A 106 -9.69 -4.93 -3.17
CA VAL A 106 -8.45 -5.47 -3.73
C VAL A 106 -7.83 -6.58 -2.86
N ILE A 107 -8.25 -6.71 -1.59
CA ILE A 107 -7.66 -7.68 -0.64
C ILE A 107 -7.66 -9.13 -1.15
N PRO A 108 -8.76 -9.68 -1.71
CA PRO A 108 -8.75 -11.04 -2.26
C PRO A 108 -7.72 -11.22 -3.39
N TRP A 109 -7.56 -10.20 -4.24
CA TRP A 109 -6.57 -10.22 -5.32
C TRP A 109 -5.15 -10.21 -4.76
N LEU A 110 -4.85 -9.37 -3.77
CA LEU A 110 -3.54 -9.38 -3.09
C LEU A 110 -3.25 -10.74 -2.48
N LYS A 111 -4.25 -11.36 -1.84
CA LYS A 111 -4.06 -12.70 -1.27
C LYS A 111 -3.80 -13.76 -2.33
N GLN A 112 -4.48 -13.67 -3.48
CA GLN A 112 -4.25 -14.58 -4.60
C GLN A 112 -2.86 -14.39 -5.22
N ARG A 113 -2.35 -13.15 -5.28
CA ARG A 113 -1.01 -12.86 -5.82
C ARG A 113 0.12 -13.21 -4.85
N ASP A 114 -0.15 -13.29 -3.55
CA ASP A 114 0.77 -13.76 -2.51
C ASP A 114 2.11 -13.01 -2.51
N ILE A 115 2.03 -11.69 -2.64
CA ILE A 115 3.16 -10.77 -2.65
C ILE A 115 3.91 -10.78 -1.30
N ALA A 116 5.22 -10.53 -1.33
CA ALA A 116 6.03 -10.44 -0.11
C ALA A 116 6.04 -9.04 0.53
N LEU A 117 5.88 -7.99 -0.28
CA LEU A 117 5.88 -6.60 0.18
C LEU A 117 4.87 -5.77 -0.57
N LEU A 118 4.23 -4.83 0.13
CA LEU A 118 3.38 -3.80 -0.45
C LEU A 118 3.92 -2.43 -0.06
N GLY A 119 4.16 -1.60 -1.06
CA GLY A 119 4.61 -0.21 -0.90
C GLY A 119 3.86 0.73 -1.83
N SER A 120 4.00 2.02 -1.58
CA SER A 120 3.47 3.07 -2.45
C SER A 120 4.26 4.36 -2.23
N ASP A 121 4.16 5.29 -3.18
CA ASP A 121 4.65 6.66 -3.01
C ASP A 121 3.89 7.44 -1.93
N HIS A 122 2.73 6.91 -1.49
CA HIS A 122 1.92 7.41 -0.39
C HIS A 122 1.39 6.23 0.48
N PRO A 123 0.57 6.39 1.53
CA PRO A 123 -0.06 5.21 2.14
C PRO A 123 -0.85 4.42 1.09
N THR A 124 -0.78 3.10 1.19
CA THR A 124 -1.20 2.16 0.13
C THR A 124 -2.71 2.03 -0.05
N TYR A 125 -3.52 2.74 0.74
CA TYR A 125 -4.95 2.58 0.83
C TYR A 125 -5.66 3.92 0.62
N VAL A 126 -6.85 3.85 0.00
CA VAL A 126 -7.70 5.03 -0.20
C VAL A 126 -8.25 5.55 1.13
N SER A 127 -8.36 6.87 1.26
CA SER A 127 -9.08 7.55 2.34
C SER A 127 -9.93 8.68 1.73
N PRO A 128 -11.22 8.83 2.08
CA PRO A 128 -11.99 7.98 3.00
C PRO A 128 -12.25 6.56 2.47
N SER A 129 -12.62 5.65 3.35
CA SER A 129 -12.99 4.28 3.00
C SER A 129 -14.00 3.72 4.00
N ASP A 130 -14.92 2.88 3.53
CA ASP A 130 -15.90 2.19 4.37
C ASP A 130 -15.28 1.14 5.30
N LEU A 131 -14.05 0.70 4.98
CA LEU A 131 -13.23 -0.18 5.82
C LEU A 131 -11.86 0.48 6.08
N PRO A 132 -11.80 1.51 6.94
CA PRO A 132 -10.60 2.29 7.17
C PRO A 132 -9.41 1.41 7.57
N GLY A 133 -8.34 1.44 6.79
CA GLY A 133 -7.10 0.72 7.10
C GLY A 133 -7.08 -0.76 6.75
N ALA A 134 -8.15 -1.34 6.21
CA ALA A 134 -8.21 -2.78 5.94
C ALA A 134 -7.06 -3.30 5.05
N VAL A 135 -6.66 -2.55 4.01
CA VAL A 135 -5.52 -2.93 3.17
C VAL A 135 -4.19 -2.86 3.92
N HIS A 136 -4.02 -1.85 4.79
CA HIS A 136 -2.83 -1.73 5.64
C HIS A 136 -2.73 -2.89 6.63
N ASP A 137 -3.85 -3.21 7.28
CA ASP A 137 -3.89 -4.28 8.27
C ASP A 137 -3.70 -5.65 7.61
N PHE A 138 -4.26 -5.86 6.41
CA PHE A 138 -4.01 -7.05 5.61
C PHE A 138 -2.53 -7.23 5.30
N ALA A 139 -1.86 -6.18 4.78
CA ALA A 139 -0.45 -6.23 4.38
C ALA A 139 0.54 -6.44 5.55
N LEU A 140 0.12 -6.23 6.80
CA LEU A 140 0.93 -6.50 7.98
C LEU A 140 0.73 -7.91 8.54
N MET A 141 -0.39 -8.57 8.19
CA MET A 141 -0.86 -9.79 8.83
C MET A 141 -0.80 -11.02 7.93
N TYR A 142 -0.75 -10.83 6.61
CA TYR A 142 -0.78 -11.85 5.57
C TYR A 142 0.22 -11.56 4.47
#